data_AF-A0AAE8QHB2-F1
#
_entry.id   AF-A0AAE8QHB2-F1
#
_cell.length_a   1.000
_cell.length_b   1.000
_cell.length_c   1.000
_cell.angle_alpha   90.00
_cell.angle_beta   90.00
_cell.angle_gamma   90.00
#
_symmetry.space_group_name_H-M   'P 1'
#
loop_
_entity.id
_entity.type
_entity.pdbx_description
1 polymer ?
#
loop_
_entity_poly.entity_id
_entity_poly.type
_entity_poly.pdbx_seq_one_letter_code
_entity_poly.pdbx_strand_id
1 'polypeptide(L)' 'MAVPLSILDLAHIGDNETAKDSFAASVTLAQRAEEWGYKRIWYAEHHN' A
#
# COMPACT_ATOMS: atom_id res chain seq x y z
N MET A 1 -8.87 -22.98 10.54
CA MET A 1 -9.18 -21.57 10.17
C MET A 1 -7.94 -20.98 9.53
N ALA A 2 -8.07 -20.30 8.40
CA ALA A 2 -6.95 -19.58 7.78
C ALA A 2 -6.65 -18.31 8.58
N VAL A 3 -5.37 -17.93 8.67
CA VAL A 3 -4.95 -16.67 9.30
C VAL A 3 -5.26 -15.52 8.33
N PRO A 4 -6.00 -14.47 8.72
CA PRO A 4 -6.27 -13.33 7.84
C PRO A 4 -4.99 -12.60 7.46
N LEU A 5 -4.83 -12.26 6.18
CA LEU A 5 -3.71 -11.46 5.69
C LEU A 5 -4.06 -9.97 5.66
N SER A 6 -3.06 -9.12 5.80
CA SER A 6 -3.16 -7.65 5.78
C SER A 6 -1.89 -7.05 5.18
N ILE A 7 -1.95 -5.80 4.72
CA ILE A 7 -0.83 -5.12 4.04
C ILE A 7 -0.39 -3.91 4.86
N LEU A 8 0.93 -3.69 4.93
CA LEU A 8 1.54 -2.44 5.33
C LEU A 8 2.19 -1.83 4.08
N ASP A 9 1.69 -0.67 3.67
CA ASP A 9 2.26 0.14 2.61
C ASP A 9 3.14 1.24 3.22
N LEU A 10 4.39 1.33 2.75
CA LEU A 10 5.38 2.29 3.23
C LEU A 10 5.42 3.58 2.40
N ALA A 11 4.55 3.71 1.38
CA ALA A 11 4.59 4.79 0.40
C ALA A 11 6.01 4.98 -0.17
N HIS A 12 6.63 3.86 -0.55
CA HIS A 12 7.99 3.88 -1.09
C HIS A 12 8.02 4.63 -2.42
N ILE A 13 8.99 5.52 -2.59
CA ILE A 13 9.29 6.19 -3.86
C ILE A 13 10.56 5.54 -4.39
N GLY A 14 10.43 4.80 -5.50
CA GLY A 14 11.57 4.13 -6.14
C GLY A 14 12.50 5.09 -6.87
N ASP A 15 13.60 4.54 -7.39
CA ASP A 15 14.54 5.30 -8.21
C ASP A 15 13.84 5.85 -9.47
N ASN A 16 13.95 7.17 -9.68
CA ASN A 16 13.30 7.93 -10.76
C ASN A 16 11.76 8.02 -10.66
N GLU A 17 11.14 7.66 -9.54
CA GLU A 17 9.73 7.90 -9.28
C GLU A 17 9.51 9.22 -8.54
N THR A 18 8.31 9.77 -8.68
CA THR A 18 7.85 10.92 -7.90
C THR A 18 6.96 10.48 -6.75
N ALA A 19 6.74 11.37 -5.78
CA ALA A 19 5.75 11.14 -4.73
C ALA A 19 4.34 10.87 -5.29
N LYS A 20 4.00 11.49 -6.43
CA LYS A 20 2.72 11.26 -7.11
C LYS A 20 2.60 9.82 -7.60
N ASP A 21 3.70 9.25 -8.11
CA ASP A 21 3.72 7.87 -8.61
C ASP A 21 3.53 6.89 -7.44
N SER A 22 4.21 7.13 -6.32
CA SER A 22 4.02 6.33 -5.09
C SER A 22 2.57 6.37 -4.59
N PHE A 23 1.93 7.54 -4.52
CA PHE A 23 0.52 7.62 -4.14
C PHE A 23 -0.41 6.92 -5.14
N ALA A 24 -0.15 6.99 -6.45
CA ALA A 24 -0.92 6.27 -7.45
C ALA A 24 -0.77 4.73 -7.29
N ALA A 25 0.43 4.27 -6.96
CA ALA A 25 0.70 2.87 -6.63
C ALA A 25 -0.04 2.43 -5.35
N SER A 26 -0.04 3.25 -4.30
CA SER A 26 -0.81 2.99 -3.06
C SER A 26 -2.31 2.84 -3.32
N VAL A 27 -2.90 3.72 -4.13
CA VAL A 27 -4.32 3.62 -4.52
C VAL A 27 -4.60 2.32 -5.27
N THR A 28 -3.73 1.97 -6.22
CA THR A 28 -3.84 0.73 -7.00
C THR A 28 -3.75 -0.49 -6.07
N LEU A 29 -2.80 -0.49 -5.13
CA LEU A 29 -2.63 -1.56 -4.15
C LEU A 29 -3.85 -1.71 -3.25
N ALA A 30 -4.44 -0.61 -2.78
CA ALA A 30 -5.64 -0.63 -1.94
C ALA A 30 -6.84 -1.27 -2.66
N GLN A 31 -7.05 -0.90 -3.93
CA GLN A 31 -8.11 -1.48 -4.76
C GLN A 31 -7.91 -2.98 -4.97
N ARG A 32 -6.68 -3.41 -5.29
CA ARG A 32 -6.35 -4.84 -5.42
C ARG A 32 -6.47 -5.60 -4.11
N ALA A 33 -6.08 -4.99 -2.99
CA ALA A 33 -6.20 -5.59 -1.67
C ALA A 33 -7.66 -5.91 -1.32
N GLU A 34 -8.60 -5.04 -1.69
CA GLU A 34 -10.04 -5.29 -1.56
C GLU A 34 -10.49 -6.46 -2.45
N GLU A 35 -10.14 -6.46 -3.74
CA GLU A 35 -10.45 -7.54 -4.68
C GLU A 35 -9.91 -8.92 -4.22
N TRP A 36 -8.73 -8.93 -3.60
CA TRP A 36 -8.06 -10.15 -3.12
C TRP A 36 -8.51 -10.58 -1.72
N GLY A 37 -9.35 -9.79 -1.04
CA GLY A 37 -9.90 -10.14 0.29
C GLY A 37 -8.93 -9.94 1.46
N TYR A 38 -7.95 -9.05 1.34
CA TYR A 38 -7.11 -8.66 2.48
C TYR A 38 -7.95 -7.98 3.56
N LYS A 39 -7.62 -8.24 4.83
CA LYS A 39 -8.45 -7.79 5.97
C LYS A 39 -8.36 -6.29 6.24
N ARG A 40 -7.18 -5.69 6.01
CA ARG A 40 -6.91 -4.26 6.19
C ARG A 40 -5.64 -3.86 5.42
N ILE A 41 -5.52 -2.56 5.19
CA ILE A 41 -4.30 -1.89 4.76
C ILE A 41 -3.92 -0.80 5.77
N TRP A 42 -2.63 -0.70 6.07
CA TRP A 42 -2.06 0.39 6.86
C TRP A 42 -1.06 1.16 6.01
N TYR A 43 -0.97 2.47 6.23
CA TYR A 43 0.00 3.35 5.57
C TYR A 43 0.95 3.91 6.61
N ALA A 44 2.25 3.92 6.29
CA ALA A 44 3.24 4.59 7.10
C ALA A 44 3.22 6.11 6.87
N GLU A 45 3.63 6.85 7.89
CA GLU A 45 3.84 8.30 7.84
C GLU A 45 5.31 8.57 8.16
N HIS A 46 5.97 9.35 7.31
CA HIS A 46 7.40 9.66 7.43
C HIS A 46 7.60 11.17 7.34
N HIS A 47 8.28 11.74 8.34
CA HIS A 47 8.77 13.11 8.33
C HIS A 47 10.27 13.08 8.57
N ASN A 48 11.02 13.80 7.75
CA ASN A 48 12.45 14.05 7.90
C ASN A 48 12.72 15.53 7.61
#